data_AF-A0A9W8CZI5-F1
#
_entry.id   AF-A0A9W8CZI5-F1
#
_cell.length_a   1.000
_cell.length_b   1.000
_cell.length_c   1.000
_cell.angle_alpha   90.00
_cell.angle_beta   90.00
_cell.angle_gamma   90.00
#
_symmetry.space_group_name_H-M   'P 1'
#
loop_
_entity.id
_entity.type
_entity.pdbx_description
1 polymer ?
#
loop_
_entity_poly.entity_id
_entity_poly.type
_entity_poly.pdbx_seq_one_letter_code
_entity_poly.pdbx_strand_id
1 'polypeptide(L)'
;MMGVRVLANMFAHPQGTDMAWAARSRILSALDGSWSRATNKNLVTSLSNLYFNLAIAAAQKSDDDEGLNILSASSRFLEHTDNADAQLRLVNVFGVLASKFQLCKDSARVLGDETIVILGIMGKSEAVKAAAKSVGAFLS
;
A
#
# COMPACT_ATOMS: atom_id res chain seq x y z
N MET A 1 17.87 -2.88 -1.03
CA MET A 1 17.38 -2.43 0.30
C MET A 1 17.60 -0.93 0.53
N MET A 2 18.84 -0.41 0.52
CA MET A 2 19.08 1.03 0.75
C MET A 2 18.43 1.94 -0.30
N GLY A 3 18.45 1.58 -1.58
CA GLY A 3 17.76 2.36 -2.63
C GLY A 3 16.26 2.54 -2.39
N VAL A 4 15.56 1.49 -1.93
CA VAL A 4 14.12 1.55 -1.59
C VAL A 4 13.87 2.49 -0.40
N ARG A 5 14.77 2.49 0.59
CA ARG A 5 14.68 3.42 1.73
C ARG A 5 14.93 4.87 1.33
N VAL A 6 15.89 5.12 0.45
CA VAL A 6 16.14 6.46 -0.10
C VAL A 6 14.89 6.96 -0.82
N LEU A 7 14.30 6.14 -1.70
CA LEU A 7 13.05 6.48 -2.39
C LEU A 7 11.91 6.74 -1.40
N ALA A 8 11.73 5.90 -0.38
CA ALA A 8 10.71 6.12 0.63
C ALA A 8 10.91 7.44 1.39
N ASN A 9 12.15 7.80 1.70
CA ASN A 9 12.48 9.05 2.40
C ASN A 9 12.32 10.29 1.51
N MET A 10 12.33 10.18 0.18
CA MET A 10 12.07 11.32 -0.71
C MET A 10 10.69 11.94 -0.46
N PHE A 11 9.70 11.14 -0.09
CA PHE A 11 8.35 11.61 0.22
C PHE A 11 8.24 12.45 1.50
N ALA A 12 9.32 12.54 2.30
CA ALA A 12 9.35 13.41 3.47
C ALA A 12 9.48 14.91 3.09
N HIS A 13 9.91 15.20 1.86
CA HIS A 13 10.06 16.57 1.35
C HIS A 13 9.15 16.78 0.13
N PRO A 14 8.45 17.94 0.00
CA PRO A 14 7.55 18.20 -1.13
C PRO A 14 8.21 18.02 -2.50
N GLN A 15 9.43 18.51 -2.67
CA GLN A 15 10.21 18.35 -3.91
C GLN A 15 10.51 16.88 -4.22
N GLY A 16 10.82 16.09 -3.19
CA GLY A 16 11.09 14.67 -3.34
C GLY A 16 9.81 13.89 -3.68
N THR A 17 8.66 14.27 -3.12
CA THR A 17 7.34 13.74 -3.51
C THR A 17 7.06 14.00 -4.98
N ASP A 18 7.27 15.23 -5.47
CA ASP A 18 7.04 15.56 -6.88
C ASP A 18 7.95 14.78 -7.82
N MET A 19 9.23 14.63 -7.47
CA MET A 19 10.17 13.82 -8.25
C MET A 19 9.80 12.34 -8.26
N ALA A 20 9.45 11.77 -7.10
CA ALA A 20 9.04 10.38 -6.99
C ALA A 20 7.72 10.13 -7.74
N TRP A 21 6.79 11.09 -7.69
CA TRP A 21 5.54 11.05 -8.43
C TRP A 21 5.76 11.13 -9.95
N ALA A 22 6.68 11.97 -10.42
CA ALA A 22 7.04 12.02 -11.84
C ALA A 22 7.62 10.68 -12.33
N ALA A 23 8.32 9.94 -11.46
CA ALA A 23 8.88 8.63 -11.75
C ALA A 23 7.98 7.44 -11.36
N ARG A 24 6.74 7.68 -10.92
CA ARG A 24 5.88 6.68 -10.27
C ARG A 24 5.68 5.39 -11.06
N SER A 25 5.43 5.47 -12.37
CA SER A 25 5.19 4.28 -13.19
C SER A 25 6.45 3.41 -13.28
N ARG A 26 7.64 4.04 -13.38
CA ARG A 26 8.93 3.31 -13.34
C ARG A 26 9.17 2.68 -11.97
N ILE A 27 8.82 3.39 -10.90
CA ILE A 27 8.92 2.85 -9.54
C ILE A 27 8.01 1.63 -9.42
N LEU A 28 6.72 1.75 -9.72
CA LEU A 28 5.75 0.66 -9.63
C LEU A 28 6.16 -0.55 -10.48
N SER A 29 6.59 -0.35 -11.73
CA SER A 29 7.08 -1.45 -12.58
C SER A 29 8.34 -2.13 -12.02
N ALA A 30 9.25 -1.38 -11.39
CA ALA A 30 10.43 -1.96 -10.76
C ALA A 30 10.10 -2.68 -9.45
N LEU A 31 9.03 -2.26 -8.76
CA LEU A 31 8.57 -2.89 -7.54
C LEU A 31 7.74 -4.15 -7.81
N ASP A 32 6.99 -4.21 -8.91
CA ASP A 32 6.04 -5.30 -9.17
C ASP A 32 6.72 -6.67 -9.15
N GLY A 33 6.19 -7.57 -8.33
CA GLY A 33 6.76 -8.91 -8.12
C GLY A 33 8.13 -8.95 -7.43
N SER A 34 8.69 -7.82 -7.00
CA SER A 34 9.94 -7.82 -6.23
C SER A 34 9.76 -8.34 -4.80
N TRP A 35 8.57 -8.19 -4.23
CA TRP A 35 8.23 -8.64 -2.88
C TRP A 35 8.16 -10.17 -2.75
N SER A 36 7.76 -10.90 -3.79
CA SER A 36 7.66 -12.37 -3.73
C SER A 36 9.02 -13.05 -3.52
N ARG A 37 10.11 -12.35 -3.88
CA ARG A 37 11.49 -12.80 -3.70
C ARG A 37 12.16 -12.18 -2.47
N ALA A 38 11.49 -11.27 -1.76
CA ALA A 38 12.04 -10.54 -0.64
C ALA A 38 11.95 -11.38 0.65
N THR A 39 13.04 -12.09 0.99
CA THR A 39 13.13 -12.84 2.26
C THR A 39 13.49 -11.93 3.45
N ASN A 40 14.02 -10.74 3.20
CA ASN A 40 14.45 -9.81 4.24
C ASN A 40 13.28 -8.95 4.73
N LYS A 41 12.88 -9.14 6.00
CA LYS A 41 11.80 -8.37 6.65
C LYS A 41 11.97 -6.86 6.51
N ASN A 42 13.19 -6.34 6.62
CA ASN A 42 13.44 -4.91 6.48
C ASN A 42 13.24 -4.40 5.05
N LEU A 43 13.50 -5.24 4.05
CA LEU A 43 13.21 -4.91 2.66
C LEU A 43 11.69 -4.89 2.44
N VAL A 44 10.97 -5.90 2.93
CA VAL A 44 9.50 -5.99 2.88
C VAL A 44 8.83 -4.78 3.54
N THR A 45 9.32 -4.36 4.71
CA THR A 45 8.84 -3.14 5.38
C THR A 45 9.15 -1.88 4.58
N SER A 46 10.34 -1.79 3.95
CA SER A 46 10.69 -0.61 3.13
C SER A 46 9.84 -0.54 1.85
N LEU A 47 9.55 -1.68 1.23
CA LEU A 47 8.70 -1.80 0.05
C LEU A 47 7.27 -1.36 0.37
N SER A 48 6.67 -1.91 1.43
CA SER A 48 5.31 -1.55 1.85
C SER A 48 5.19 -0.07 2.23
N ASN A 49 6.25 0.51 2.80
CA ASN A 49 6.30 1.95 3.07
C ASN A 49 6.31 2.81 1.80
N LEU A 50 6.99 2.36 0.75
CA LEU A 50 7.00 3.05 -0.54
C LEU A 50 5.62 3.00 -1.21
N TYR A 51 4.93 1.86 -1.16
CA TYR A 51 3.53 1.74 -1.60
C TYR A 51 2.60 2.68 -0.84
N PHE A 52 2.74 2.75 0.48
CA PHE A 52 1.96 3.67 1.31
C PHE A 52 2.19 5.14 0.95
N ASN A 53 3.45 5.54 0.75
CA ASN A 53 3.78 6.91 0.36
C ASN A 53 3.26 7.24 -1.06
N LEU A 54 3.32 6.30 -2.00
CA LEU A 54 2.74 6.47 -3.33
C LEU A 54 1.21 6.63 -3.26
N ALA A 55 0.52 5.88 -2.41
CA ALA A 55 -0.93 6.01 -2.21
C ALA A 55 -1.31 7.39 -1.66
N ILE A 56 -0.54 7.90 -0.69
CA ILE A 56 -0.72 9.27 -0.18
C ILE A 56 -0.50 10.29 -1.30
N ALA A 57 0.56 10.13 -2.11
CA ALA A 57 0.85 11.03 -3.21
C ALA A 57 -0.27 11.01 -4.28
N ALA A 58 -0.80 9.84 -4.62
CA ALA A 58 -1.95 9.70 -5.53
C ALA A 58 -3.18 10.44 -5.00
N ALA A 59 -3.49 10.24 -3.70
CA ALA A 59 -4.61 10.93 -3.05
C ALA A 59 -4.42 12.46 -3.02
N GLN A 60 -3.19 12.95 -2.86
CA GLN A 60 -2.87 14.38 -2.90
C GLN A 60 -2.98 14.97 -4.31
N LYS A 61 -2.50 14.24 -5.33
CA LYS A 61 -2.53 14.65 -6.73
C LYS A 61 -3.89 14.45 -7.40
N SER A 62 -4.83 13.80 -6.71
CA SER A 62 -6.17 13.46 -7.21
C SER A 62 -6.14 12.63 -8.49
N ASP A 63 -5.18 11.70 -8.58
CA ASP A 63 -5.00 10.78 -9.70
C ASP A 63 -5.56 9.41 -9.30
N ASP A 64 -6.80 9.13 -9.69
CA ASP A 64 -7.55 7.93 -9.36
C ASP A 64 -7.09 6.70 -10.17
N ASP A 65 -6.72 6.90 -11.44
CA ASP A 65 -6.14 5.87 -12.31
C ASP A 65 -4.86 5.28 -11.69
N GLU A 66 -3.93 6.14 -11.26
CA GLU A 66 -2.74 5.66 -10.59
C GLU A 66 -3.05 5.09 -9.19
N GLY A 67 -4.06 5.64 -8.50
CA GLY A 67 -4.59 5.06 -7.28
C GLY A 67 -4.98 3.59 -7.46
N LEU A 68 -5.68 3.25 -8.54
CA LEU A 68 -6.04 1.87 -8.86
C LEU A 68 -4.82 0.98 -9.13
N ASN A 69 -3.82 1.48 -9.86
CA ASN A 69 -2.60 0.73 -10.12
C ASN A 69 -1.87 0.38 -8.81
N ILE A 70 -1.78 1.36 -7.90
CA ILE A 70 -1.19 1.18 -6.57
C ILE A 70 -2.02 0.21 -5.74
N LEU A 71 -3.35 0.31 -5.76
CA LEU A 71 -4.26 -0.58 -5.04
C LEU A 71 -4.12 -2.04 -5.50
N SER A 72 -4.12 -2.27 -6.82
CA SER A 72 -3.98 -3.60 -7.42
C SER A 72 -2.63 -4.25 -7.06
N ALA A 73 -1.53 -3.50 -7.16
CA ALA A 73 -0.23 -3.98 -6.74
C ALA A 73 -0.14 -4.23 -5.21
N SER A 74 -0.81 -3.40 -4.40
CA SER A 74 -0.85 -3.54 -2.95
C SER A 74 -1.66 -4.75 -2.50
N SER A 75 -2.77 -5.07 -3.19
CA SER A 75 -3.55 -6.29 -2.97
C SER A 75 -2.67 -7.54 -3.17
N ARG A 76 -2.00 -7.64 -4.32
CA ARG A 76 -1.07 -8.74 -4.62
C ARG A 76 0.05 -8.83 -3.59
N PHE A 77 0.59 -7.71 -3.12
CA PHE A 77 1.62 -7.72 -2.09
C PHE A 77 1.06 -8.20 -0.73
N LEU A 78 -0.16 -7.78 -0.38
CA LEU A 78 -0.80 -8.17 0.89
C LEU A 78 -0.99 -9.68 1.00
N GLU A 79 -1.39 -10.33 -0.09
CA GLU A 79 -1.57 -11.79 -0.17
C GLU A 79 -0.26 -12.58 0.02
N HIS A 80 0.88 -11.98 -0.33
CA HIS A 80 2.18 -12.67 -0.33
C HIS A 80 3.04 -12.36 0.90
N THR A 81 2.62 -11.45 1.78
CA THR A 81 3.42 -11.02 2.93
C THR A 81 2.81 -11.47 4.25
N ASP A 82 3.65 -12.07 5.10
CA ASP A 82 3.29 -12.46 6.45
C ASP A 82 3.83 -11.45 7.50
N ASN A 83 4.46 -10.37 7.05
CA ASN A 83 5.07 -9.36 7.89
C ASN A 83 4.01 -8.37 8.38
N ALA A 84 3.79 -8.33 9.69
CA ALA A 84 2.76 -7.49 10.32
C ALA A 84 2.91 -5.99 10.00
N ASP A 85 4.14 -5.46 9.98
CA ASP A 85 4.42 -4.06 9.67
C ASP A 85 4.09 -3.71 8.22
N ALA A 86 4.30 -4.66 7.31
CA ALA A 86 3.94 -4.51 5.91
C ALA A 86 2.43 -4.63 5.70
N GLN A 87 1.79 -5.62 6.34
CA GLN A 87 0.33 -5.78 6.32
C GLN A 87 -0.38 -4.51 6.79
N LEU A 88 0.09 -3.90 7.90
CA LEU A 88 -0.49 -2.65 8.41
C LEU A 88 -0.43 -1.52 7.37
N ARG A 89 0.74 -1.31 6.76
CA ARG A 89 0.94 -0.26 5.75
C ARG A 89 0.09 -0.50 4.50
N LEU A 90 0.03 -1.74 4.05
CA LEU A 90 -0.76 -2.13 2.89
C LEU A 90 -2.27 -1.98 3.17
N VAL A 91 -2.78 -2.41 4.32
CA VAL A 91 -4.19 -2.17 4.71
C VAL A 91 -4.50 -0.66 4.72
N ASN A 92 -3.56 0.17 5.20
CA ASN A 92 -3.73 1.61 5.15
C ASN A 92 -3.69 2.19 3.72
N VAL A 93 -3.02 1.55 2.75
CA VAL A 93 -3.13 1.93 1.33
C VAL A 93 -4.57 1.83 0.86
N PHE A 94 -5.24 0.70 1.16
CA PHE A 94 -6.66 0.52 0.83
C PHE A 94 -7.51 1.61 1.47
N GLY A 95 -7.31 1.91 2.75
CA GLY A 95 -8.03 2.96 3.45
C GLY A 95 -7.82 4.35 2.84
N VAL A 96 -6.58 4.74 2.56
CA VAL A 96 -6.25 6.05 1.97
C VAL A 96 -6.90 6.22 0.61
N LEU A 97 -6.74 5.25 -0.29
CA LEU A 97 -7.26 5.35 -1.65
C LEU A 97 -8.79 5.25 -1.71
N ALA A 98 -9.38 4.33 -0.95
CA ALA A 98 -10.84 4.19 -0.89
C ALA A 98 -11.52 5.40 -0.25
N SER A 99 -10.84 6.11 0.67
CA SER A 99 -11.38 7.34 1.26
C SER A 99 -11.42 8.52 0.28
N LYS A 100 -10.55 8.50 -0.73
CA LYS A 100 -10.39 9.60 -1.68
C LYS A 100 -11.15 9.37 -2.99
N PHE A 101 -11.14 8.14 -3.51
CA PHE A 101 -11.67 7.81 -4.82
C PHE A 101 -12.72 6.70 -4.72
N GLN A 102 -13.93 6.97 -5.22
CA GLN A 102 -15.03 6.00 -5.23
C GLN A 102 -14.65 4.73 -6.02
N LEU A 103 -13.99 4.89 -7.15
CA LEU A 103 -13.52 3.78 -7.98
C LEU A 103 -12.53 2.87 -7.24
N CYS A 104 -11.64 3.45 -6.42
CA CYS A 104 -10.75 2.69 -5.55
C CYS A 104 -11.52 1.99 -4.42
N LYS A 105 -12.59 2.61 -3.89
CA LYS A 105 -13.46 1.97 -2.88
C LYS A 105 -14.16 0.73 -3.45
N ASP A 106 -14.72 0.85 -4.65
CA ASP A 106 -15.40 -0.26 -5.32
C ASP A 106 -14.42 -1.37 -5.69
N SER A 107 -13.23 -1.01 -6.16
CA SER A 107 -12.16 -1.98 -6.47
C SER A 107 -11.60 -2.64 -5.20
N ALA A 108 -11.49 -1.90 -4.09
CA ALA A 108 -11.03 -2.43 -2.80
C ALA A 108 -11.99 -3.48 -2.24
N ARG A 109 -13.31 -3.32 -2.45
CA ARG A 109 -14.32 -4.34 -2.13
C ARG A 109 -14.11 -5.63 -2.92
N VAL A 110 -13.68 -5.54 -4.17
CA VAL A 110 -13.46 -6.74 -5.00
C VAL A 110 -12.11 -7.39 -4.70
N LEU A 111 -11.05 -6.58 -4.56
CA LEU A 111 -9.67 -7.05 -4.48
C LEU A 111 -9.18 -7.34 -3.05
N GLY A 112 -9.86 -6.82 -2.03
CA GLY A 112 -9.35 -6.79 -0.66
C GLY A 112 -10.28 -7.39 0.39
N ASP A 113 -11.56 -7.62 0.08
CA ASP A 113 -12.57 -7.91 1.11
C ASP A 113 -12.24 -9.17 1.92
N GLU A 114 -11.96 -10.30 1.28
CA GLU A 114 -11.62 -11.53 2.00
C GLU A 114 -10.31 -11.40 2.81
N THR A 115 -9.25 -10.88 2.20
CA THR A 115 -7.94 -10.77 2.86
C THR A 115 -7.94 -9.74 4.00
N ILE A 116 -8.62 -8.61 3.84
CA ILE A 116 -8.75 -7.58 4.88
C ILE A 116 -9.62 -8.12 6.03
N VAL A 117 -10.71 -8.82 5.74
CA VAL A 117 -11.55 -9.46 6.78
C VAL A 117 -10.75 -10.50 7.56
N ILE A 118 -9.99 -11.37 6.89
CA ILE A 118 -9.12 -12.37 7.54
C ILE A 118 -8.11 -11.67 8.45
N LEU A 119 -7.46 -10.59 8.00
CA LEU A 119 -6.51 -9.84 8.83
C LEU A 119 -7.18 -9.13 10.02
N GLY A 120 -8.44 -8.73 9.89
CA GLY A 120 -9.24 -8.20 10.99
C GLY A 120 -9.46 -9.20 12.13
N ILE A 121 -9.51 -10.49 11.81
CA ILE A 121 -9.76 -11.58 12.76
C ILE A 121 -8.43 -12.19 13.25
N MET A 122 -7.54 -12.51 12.32
CA MET A 122 -6.33 -13.30 12.53
C MET A 122 -5.03 -12.48 12.43
N GLY A 123 -5.11 -11.16 12.33
CA GLY A 123 -3.94 -10.29 12.21
C GLY A 123 -2.90 -10.55 13.30
N LYS A 124 -1.61 -10.59 12.93
CA LYS A 124 -0.51 -10.92 13.86
C LYS A 124 -0.27 -9.87 14.96
N SER A 125 -0.81 -8.66 14.80
CA SER A 125 -0.75 -7.60 15.81
C SER A 125 -2.11 -6.93 16.00
N GLU A 126 -2.34 -6.37 17.19
CA GLU A 126 -3.57 -5.60 17.46
C GLU A 126 -3.72 -4.39 16.53
N ALA A 127 -2.61 -3.75 16.14
CA ALA A 127 -2.63 -2.66 15.17
C ALA A 127 -3.14 -3.12 13.79
N VAL A 128 -2.69 -4.28 13.30
CA VAL A 128 -3.17 -4.85 12.03
C VAL A 128 -4.65 -5.20 12.12
N LYS A 129 -5.09 -5.84 13.21
CA LYS A 129 -6.50 -6.18 13.40
C LYS A 129 -7.38 -4.93 13.44
N ALA A 130 -6.97 -3.90 14.18
CA ALA A 130 -7.72 -2.65 14.30
C ALA A 130 -7.82 -1.92 12.96
N ALA A 131 -6.71 -1.80 12.22
CA ALA A 131 -6.70 -1.18 10.90
C ALA A 131 -7.58 -1.96 9.91
N ALA A 132 -7.45 -3.28 9.88
CA ALA A 132 -8.22 -4.14 8.98
C ALA A 132 -9.73 -4.12 9.29
N LYS A 133 -10.12 -4.10 10.58
CA LYS A 133 -11.53 -3.91 10.98
C LYS A 133 -12.06 -2.55 10.55
N SER A 134 -11.28 -1.48 10.77
CA SER A 134 -11.68 -0.12 10.41
C SER A 134 -11.85 0.04 8.90
N VAL A 135 -10.90 -0.49 8.12
CA VAL A 135 -10.94 -0.43 6.65
C VAL A 135 -12.04 -1.34 6.13
N GLY A 136 -12.17 -2.56 6.64
CA GLY A 136 -13.24 -3.49 6.25
C GLY A 136 -14.63 -2.89 6.50
N ALA A 137 -14.87 -2.29 7.67
CA ALA A 137 -16.14 -1.61 7.97
C ALA A 137 -16.39 -0.36 7.09
N PHE A 138 -15.33 0.31 6.65
CA PHE A 138 -15.45 1.44 5.70
C PHE A 138 -15.76 0.95 4.27
N LEU A 139 -15.27 -0.24 3.93
CA LEU A 139 -15.47 -0.87 2.63
C LEU A 139 -16.83 -1.57 2.54
N SER A 140 -17.45 -2.08 3.60
CA SER A 140 -18.86 -2.55 3.57
C SER A 140 -19.84 -1.43 3.23
#